data_AF-A0A9V1EHY7-F1
#
_entry.id   AF-A0A9V1EHY7-F1
#
_cell.length_a   1.000
_cell.length_b   1.000
_cell.length_c   1.000
_cell.angle_alpha   90.00
_cell.angle_beta   90.00
_cell.angle_gamma   90.00
#
_symmetry.space_group_name_H-M   'P 1'
#
loop_
_entity.id
_entity.type
_entity.pdbx_description
1 polymer ?
#
loop_
_entity_poly.entity_id
_entity_poly.type
_entity_poly.pdbx_seq_one_letter_code
_entity_poly.pdbx_strand_id
1 'polypeptide(L)'
;MWGGRTGALLRVWGLWPAGVRGRRPLGCNAASLAGNNSPQCWNCGGPGVPKRGDGFFCPQCRALQPPDLTRDYFSLMDCNRAFAVDTAKLQNRYQQLQRLVHPDFFSQRSQTEKDFSEKHATLVNDAYKTLLAPLSRGLYLVS
;
A
#
# COMPACT_ATOMS: atom_id res chain seq x y z
N MET A 1 61.97 30.89 6.71
CA MET A 1 62.98 30.88 5.63
C MET A 1 62.75 29.64 4.78
N TRP A 2 63.05 29.71 3.47
CA TRP A 2 62.62 28.83 2.35
C TRP A 2 61.21 29.21 1.86
N GLY A 3 60.95 29.89 0.73
CA GLY A 3 61.80 30.32 -0.39
C GLY A 3 61.53 29.51 -1.67
N GLY A 4 60.96 30.15 -2.71
CA GLY A 4 61.02 29.72 -4.12
C GLY A 4 59.68 29.29 -4.75
N ARG A 5 59.00 30.15 -5.55
CA ARG A 5 59.08 30.34 -7.04
C ARG A 5 58.29 29.29 -7.87
N THR A 6 57.07 29.63 -8.33
CA THR A 6 56.65 30.05 -9.70
C THR A 6 56.75 29.00 -10.81
N GLY A 7 55.61 28.74 -11.48
CA GLY A 7 55.52 28.10 -12.79
C GLY A 7 54.09 28.17 -13.35
N ALA A 8 53.87 29.06 -14.31
CA ALA A 8 52.62 29.20 -15.06
C ALA A 8 52.53 28.18 -16.20
N LEU A 9 51.31 27.85 -16.66
CA LEU A 9 50.83 28.13 -18.02
C LEU A 9 49.47 27.44 -18.30
N LEU A 10 48.60 28.20 -18.97
CA LEU A 10 47.35 27.77 -19.58
C LEU A 10 47.61 26.79 -20.74
N ARG A 11 46.63 25.92 -21.05
CA ARG A 11 45.95 25.94 -22.37
C ARG A 11 44.74 24.99 -22.45
N VAL A 12 43.61 25.67 -22.45
CA VAL A 12 42.32 25.42 -23.07
C VAL A 12 42.42 24.85 -24.52
N TRP A 13 41.67 23.76 -24.78
CA TRP A 13 40.79 23.46 -25.94
C TRP A 13 40.75 21.96 -26.32
N GLY A 14 39.65 21.30 -25.98
CA GLY A 14 39.18 20.09 -26.66
C GLY A 14 38.02 20.46 -27.57
N LEU A 15 38.26 20.44 -28.89
CA LEU A 15 37.24 20.58 -29.91
C LEU A 15 36.34 19.34 -29.94
N TRP A 16 35.02 19.52 -29.86
CA TRP A 16 34.05 18.52 -30.31
C TRP A 16 33.39 19.00 -31.60
N PRO A 17 33.34 18.18 -32.66
CA PRO A 17 32.80 18.58 -33.94
C PRO A 17 31.28 18.68 -33.91
N ALA A 18 30.79 19.67 -34.62
CA ALA A 18 29.37 19.90 -34.89
C ALA A 18 28.86 19.05 -36.06
N GLY A 19 27.61 18.61 -35.93
CA GLY A 19 26.69 18.37 -37.04
C GLY A 19 26.45 16.92 -37.40
N VAL A 20 25.21 16.44 -37.26
CA VAL A 20 24.26 16.18 -38.37
C VAL A 20 22.83 16.07 -37.81
N ARG A 21 21.91 16.84 -38.40
CA ARG A 21 20.44 16.70 -38.28
C ARG A 21 20.00 15.36 -38.89
N GLY A 22 19.43 14.46 -38.10
CA GLY A 22 18.75 13.25 -38.57
C GLY A 22 17.33 13.19 -38.04
N ARG A 23 16.36 13.06 -38.94
CA ARG A 23 14.92 13.10 -38.70
C ARG A 23 14.45 12.00 -37.73
N ARG A 24 13.42 12.34 -36.94
CA ARG A 24 12.53 11.41 -36.24
C ARG A 24 12.08 10.28 -37.17
N PRO A 25 12.15 9.02 -36.70
CA PRO A 25 11.06 8.08 -36.87
C PRO A 25 10.20 8.18 -35.61
N LEU A 26 8.95 8.59 -35.80
CA LEU A 26 7.86 8.29 -34.87
C LEU A 26 7.72 6.75 -34.84
N GLY A 27 8.50 6.10 -33.98
CA GLY A 27 8.29 4.71 -33.62
C GLY A 27 7.15 4.65 -32.62
N CYS A 28 5.93 4.52 -33.10
CA CYS A 28 4.77 4.13 -32.31
C CYS A 28 4.93 2.66 -31.89
N ASN A 29 5.81 2.39 -30.92
CA ASN A 29 5.61 1.24 -30.07
C ASN A 29 4.44 1.56 -29.14
N ALA A 30 3.23 1.36 -29.66
CA ALA A 30 2.04 1.13 -28.88
C ALA A 30 2.28 -0.17 -28.10
N ALA A 31 3.06 -0.07 -27.01
CA ALA A 31 3.01 -1.05 -25.95
C ALA A 31 1.63 -0.92 -25.33
N SER A 32 0.74 -1.79 -25.78
CA SER A 32 -0.54 -2.10 -25.16
C SER A 32 -0.33 -2.25 -23.66
N LEU A 33 -0.63 -1.21 -22.90
CA LEU A 33 -0.84 -1.35 -21.47
C LEU A 33 -2.32 -1.15 -21.27
N ALA A 34 -3.02 -2.28 -21.44
CA ALA A 34 -4.34 -2.52 -20.87
C ALA A 34 -4.44 -1.73 -19.56
N GLY A 35 -5.49 -0.92 -19.42
CA GLY A 35 -5.75 -0.17 -18.20
C GLY A 35 -5.81 -1.13 -17.02
N ASN A 36 -4.65 -1.33 -16.37
CA ASN A 36 -4.54 -2.08 -15.15
C ASN A 36 -5.11 -1.16 -14.09
N ASN A 37 -6.42 -1.24 -13.92
CA ASN A 37 -7.21 -0.57 -12.89
C ASN A 37 -6.93 -1.21 -11.51
N SER A 38 -5.66 -1.51 -11.26
CA SER A 38 -5.20 -1.96 -9.96
C SER A 38 -5.22 -0.75 -9.04
N PRO A 39 -5.78 -0.87 -7.82
CA PRO A 39 -5.78 0.23 -6.88
C PRO A 39 -4.33 0.69 -6.69
N GLN A 40 -4.09 2.00 -6.75
CA GLN A 40 -2.78 2.60 -6.50
C GLN A 40 -2.69 3.03 -5.03
N CYS A 41 -1.47 3.11 -4.51
CA CYS A 41 -1.27 3.67 -3.18
C CYS A 41 -1.59 5.16 -3.15
N TRP A 42 -2.46 5.58 -2.22
CA TRP A 42 -2.87 6.98 -2.08
C TRP A 42 -1.72 7.94 -1.71
N ASN A 43 -0.64 7.42 -1.13
CA ASN A 43 0.49 8.25 -0.66
C ASN A 43 1.62 8.33 -1.69
N CYS A 44 2.08 7.19 -2.23
CA CYS A 44 3.25 7.15 -3.14
C CYS A 44 2.91 6.90 -4.62
N GLY A 45 1.65 6.61 -4.97
CA GLY A 45 1.25 6.26 -6.34
C GLY A 45 1.77 4.90 -6.84
N GLY A 46 2.51 4.15 -6.01
CA GLY A 46 2.97 2.81 -6.32
C GLY A 46 1.82 1.82 -6.49
N PRO A 47 2.11 0.59 -6.96
CA PRO A 47 1.10 -0.46 -7.05
C PRO A 47 0.48 -0.66 -5.67
N GLY A 48 -0.85 -0.58 -5.60
CA GLY A 48 -1.57 -0.74 -4.35
C GLY A 48 -1.50 -2.17 -3.84
N VAL A 49 -2.04 -2.34 -2.66
CA VAL A 49 -1.89 -3.60 -1.93
C VAL A 49 -2.83 -4.65 -2.55
N PRO A 50 -2.35 -5.89 -2.80
CA PRO A 50 -3.19 -6.96 -3.31
C PRO A 50 -4.43 -7.16 -2.44
N LYS A 51 -5.59 -7.33 -3.07
CA LYS A 51 -6.89 -7.57 -2.41
C LYS A 51 -6.96 -8.89 -1.62
N ARG A 52 -5.99 -9.79 -1.79
CA ARG A 52 -5.89 -11.05 -1.06
C ARG A 52 -4.76 -10.96 -0.03
N GLY A 53 -5.06 -11.24 1.24
CA GLY A 53 -4.10 -11.29 2.35
C GLY A 53 -4.19 -10.12 3.33
N ASP A 54 -3.20 -9.98 4.21
CA ASP A 54 -3.13 -8.99 5.31
C ASP A 54 -2.57 -7.64 4.86
N GLY A 55 -3.00 -7.25 3.68
CA GLY A 55 -2.53 -6.11 2.96
C GLY A 55 -3.03 -4.76 3.47
N PHE A 56 -2.69 -4.42 4.72
CA PHE A 56 -3.08 -3.12 5.32
C PHE A 56 -2.12 -1.99 4.92
N PHE A 57 -0.83 -2.28 4.74
CA PHE A 57 0.21 -1.27 4.54
C PHE A 57 0.81 -1.36 3.15
N CYS A 58 1.11 -0.20 2.57
CA CYS A 58 1.83 -0.13 1.30
C CYS A 58 3.24 -0.71 1.44
N PRO A 59 3.68 -1.63 0.56
CA PRO A 59 5.03 -2.21 0.65
C PRO A 59 6.14 -1.21 0.34
N GLN A 60 5.84 -0.11 -0.35
CA GLN A 60 6.81 0.90 -0.77
C GLN A 60 7.01 2.00 0.28
N CYS A 61 5.92 2.58 0.79
CA CYS A 61 5.97 3.73 1.71
C CYS A 61 5.41 3.45 3.11
N ARG A 62 4.90 2.24 3.35
CA ARG A 62 4.27 1.81 4.62
C ARG A 62 3.06 2.62 5.08
N ALA A 63 2.48 3.45 4.21
CA ALA A 63 1.23 4.14 4.52
C ALA A 63 0.08 3.14 4.69
N LEU A 64 -0.77 3.34 5.71
CA LEU A 64 -2.00 2.56 5.89
C LEU A 64 -2.92 2.79 4.69
N GLN A 65 -3.34 1.72 4.03
CA GLN A 65 -4.21 1.78 2.86
C GLN A 65 -5.69 1.78 3.25
N PRO A 66 -6.60 2.29 2.40
CA PRO A 66 -8.04 2.21 2.65
C PRO A 66 -8.51 0.75 2.78
N PRO A 67 -9.56 0.49 3.58
CA PRO A 67 -10.15 -0.84 3.68
C PRO A 67 -10.80 -1.29 2.37
N ASP A 68 -10.68 -2.58 2.07
CA ASP A 68 -11.39 -3.22 0.97
C ASP A 68 -12.82 -3.58 1.40
N LEU A 69 -13.79 -2.79 0.95
CA LEU A 69 -15.22 -3.02 1.24
C LEU A 69 -15.79 -4.26 0.55
N THR A 70 -15.07 -4.84 -0.41
CA THR A 70 -15.48 -6.09 -1.09
C THR A 70 -15.00 -7.34 -0.35
N ARG A 71 -14.17 -7.18 0.70
CA ARG A 71 -13.64 -8.29 1.48
C ARG A 71 -14.69 -8.81 2.46
N ASP A 72 -14.96 -10.11 2.36
CA ASP A 72 -15.85 -10.84 3.25
C ASP A 72 -15.29 -10.94 4.69
N TYR A 73 -16.17 -10.99 5.70
CA TYR A 73 -15.78 -11.05 7.12
C TYR A 73 -15.00 -12.31 7.47
N PHE A 74 -15.32 -13.47 6.87
CA PHE A 74 -14.56 -14.70 7.09
C PHE A 74 -13.13 -14.56 6.54
N SER A 75 -13.00 -13.91 5.37
CA SER A 75 -11.69 -13.62 4.76
C SER A 75 -10.88 -12.59 5.56
N LEU A 76 -11.53 -11.63 6.21
CA LEU A 76 -10.86 -10.68 7.12
C LEU A 76 -10.37 -11.38 8.39
N MET A 77 -11.23 -12.20 8.98
CA MET A 77 -11.00 -12.94 10.22
C MET A 77 -10.21 -14.24 10.02
N ASP A 78 -9.64 -14.44 8.83
CA ASP A 78 -8.79 -15.57 8.49
C ASP A 78 -9.38 -16.92 8.90
N CYS A 79 -10.67 -17.10 8.58
CA CYS A 79 -11.41 -18.31 8.88
C CYS A 79 -12.24 -18.79 7.68
N ASN A 80 -12.59 -20.06 7.68
CA ASN A 80 -13.40 -20.64 6.62
C ASN A 80 -14.82 -20.07 6.68
N ARG A 81 -15.42 -19.81 5.50
CA ARG A 81 -16.84 -19.45 5.37
C ARG A 81 -17.71 -20.66 5.74
N ALA A 82 -17.96 -20.82 7.03
CA ALA A 82 -18.75 -21.90 7.61
C ALA A 82 -19.48 -21.40 8.86
N PHE A 83 -20.59 -22.05 9.21
CA PHE A 83 -21.30 -21.71 10.44
C PHE A 83 -20.49 -22.08 11.69
N ALA A 84 -19.76 -23.20 11.65
CA ALA A 84 -18.85 -23.60 12.71
C ALA A 84 -17.57 -22.74 12.64
N VAL A 85 -17.36 -21.89 13.66
CA VAL A 85 -16.19 -21.01 13.79
C VAL A 85 -15.56 -21.24 15.16
N ASP A 86 -14.24 -21.39 15.17
CA ASP A 86 -13.42 -21.43 16.39
C ASP A 86 -13.31 -20.01 16.97
N THR A 87 -14.02 -19.76 18.08
CA THR A 87 -14.09 -18.44 18.71
C THR A 87 -12.76 -18.01 19.33
N ALA A 88 -11.90 -18.95 19.74
CA ALA A 88 -10.58 -18.63 20.27
C ALA A 88 -9.66 -18.13 19.17
N LYS A 89 -9.66 -18.79 18.00
CA LYS A 89 -8.94 -18.29 16.81
C LYS A 89 -9.48 -16.95 16.35
N LEU A 90 -10.81 -16.79 16.32
CA LEU A 90 -11.46 -15.53 15.97
C LEU A 90 -11.00 -14.37 16.88
N GLN A 91 -10.97 -14.60 18.19
CA GLN A 91 -10.53 -13.59 19.16
C GLN A 91 -9.04 -13.25 19.01
N ASN A 92 -8.18 -14.26 18.80
CA ASN A 92 -6.75 -14.04 18.58
C ASN A 92 -6.52 -13.19 17.31
N ARG A 93 -7.23 -13.52 16.24
CA ARG A 93 -7.16 -12.78 14.99
C ARG A 93 -7.66 -11.33 15.15
N TYR A 94 -8.77 -11.13 15.85
CA TYR A 94 -9.28 -9.81 16.18
C TYR A 94 -8.22 -8.94 16.89
N GLN A 95 -7.54 -9.49 17.90
CA GLN A 95 -6.49 -8.76 18.62
C GLN A 95 -5.30 -8.42 17.73
N GLN A 96 -4.90 -9.34 16.85
CA GLN A 96 -3.82 -9.08 15.87
C GLN A 96 -4.18 -7.92 14.96
N LEU A 97 -5.39 -7.92 14.39
CA LEU A 97 -5.85 -6.86 13.51
C LEU A 97 -5.93 -5.52 14.25
N GLN A 98 -6.50 -5.49 15.45
CA GLN A 98 -6.57 -4.27 16.25
C GLN A 98 -5.19 -3.67 16.55
N ARG A 99 -4.17 -4.49 16.85
CA ARG A 99 -2.80 -3.98 17.03
C ARG A 99 -2.22 -3.31 15.78
N LEU A 100 -2.72 -3.66 14.59
CA LEU A 100 -2.28 -3.07 13.33
C LEU A 100 -3.03 -1.78 12.98
N VAL A 101 -4.32 -1.69 13.33
CA VAL A 101 -5.22 -0.66 12.79
C VAL A 101 -5.89 0.22 13.84
N HIS A 102 -5.70 -0.01 15.15
CA HIS A 102 -6.41 0.74 16.19
C HIS A 102 -6.02 2.24 16.19
N PRO A 103 -7.00 3.17 16.30
CA PRO A 103 -6.76 4.63 16.22
C PRO A 103 -5.70 5.18 17.16
N ASP A 104 -5.56 4.59 18.35
CA ASP A 104 -4.56 5.00 19.34
C ASP A 104 -3.13 5.02 18.76
N PHE A 105 -2.79 4.07 17.88
CA PHE A 105 -1.49 3.99 17.21
C PHE A 105 -1.30 5.02 16.10
N PHE A 106 -2.38 5.65 15.64
CA PHE A 106 -2.39 6.63 14.55
C PHE A 106 -2.66 8.07 15.05
N SER A 107 -2.75 8.28 16.37
CA SER A 107 -3.00 9.60 16.99
C SER A 107 -2.02 10.70 16.56
N GLN A 108 -0.77 10.36 16.26
CA GLN A 108 0.26 11.29 15.77
C GLN A 108 0.51 11.22 14.25
N ARG A 109 -0.30 10.46 13.50
CA ARG A 109 -0.15 10.29 12.05
C ARG A 109 -0.95 11.34 11.27
N SER A 110 -0.82 11.30 9.94
CA SER A 110 -1.59 12.15 9.03
C SER A 110 -3.10 11.94 9.20
N GLN A 111 -3.91 12.96 8.90
CA GLN A 111 -5.36 12.85 9.01
C GLN A 111 -5.91 11.70 8.16
N THR A 112 -5.38 11.50 6.95
CA THR A 112 -5.76 10.41 6.07
C THR A 112 -5.51 9.04 6.69
N GLU A 113 -4.38 8.83 7.38
CA GLU A 113 -4.11 7.57 8.08
C GLU A 113 -5.01 7.39 9.30
N LYS A 114 -5.35 8.46 10.03
CA LYS A 114 -6.32 8.41 11.13
C LYS A 114 -7.69 7.96 10.62
N ASP A 115 -8.17 8.54 9.54
CA ASP A 115 -9.47 8.19 8.94
C ASP A 115 -9.49 6.72 8.47
N PHE A 116 -8.41 6.24 7.86
CA PHE A 116 -8.32 4.83 7.47
C PHE A 116 -8.22 3.89 8.66
N SER A 117 -7.48 4.28 9.72
CA SER A 117 -7.39 3.52 10.96
C SER A 117 -8.76 3.35 11.62
N GLU A 118 -9.54 4.41 11.72
CA GLU A 118 -10.91 4.37 12.25
C GLU A 118 -11.82 3.45 11.42
N LYS A 119 -11.77 3.57 10.09
CA LYS A 119 -12.57 2.73 9.18
C LYS A 119 -12.19 1.25 9.29
N HIS A 120 -10.90 0.93 9.36
CA HIS A 120 -10.43 -0.44 9.56
C HIS A 120 -10.84 -0.98 10.92
N ALA A 121 -10.66 -0.22 12.00
CA ALA A 121 -11.05 -0.64 13.34
C ALA A 121 -12.55 -0.94 13.43
N THR A 122 -13.38 -0.12 12.79
CA THR A 122 -14.83 -0.33 12.69
C THR A 122 -15.15 -1.63 11.95
N LEU A 123 -14.58 -1.82 10.76
CA LEU A 123 -14.79 -3.02 9.95
C LEU A 123 -14.33 -4.31 10.66
N VAL A 124 -13.21 -4.26 11.39
CA VAL A 124 -12.71 -5.37 12.22
C VAL A 124 -13.66 -5.65 13.39
N ASN A 125 -14.19 -4.62 14.05
CA ASN A 125 -15.16 -4.78 15.12
C ASN A 125 -16.47 -5.40 14.62
N ASP A 126 -16.97 -4.95 13.47
CA ASP A 126 -18.22 -5.43 12.89
C ASP A 126 -18.10 -6.88 12.45
N ALA A 127 -17.00 -7.25 11.78
CA ALA A 127 -16.70 -8.63 11.43
C ALA A 127 -16.61 -9.52 12.68
N TYR A 128 -15.94 -9.05 13.74
CA TYR A 128 -15.77 -9.83 14.96
C TYR A 128 -17.10 -10.07 15.65
N LYS A 129 -17.90 -9.01 15.87
CA LYS A 129 -19.22 -9.10 16.50
C LYS A 129 -20.17 -9.99 15.68
N THR A 130 -20.20 -9.80 14.36
CA THR A 130 -21.04 -10.57 13.44
C THR A 130 -20.70 -12.06 13.50
N LEU A 131 -19.41 -12.39 13.42
CA LEU A 131 -18.96 -13.79 13.44
C LEU A 131 -18.93 -14.37 14.85
N LEU A 132 -18.93 -13.60 15.93
CA LEU A 132 -18.90 -14.13 17.30
C LEU A 132 -20.25 -14.75 17.69
N ALA A 133 -21.35 -14.04 17.43
CA ALA A 133 -22.68 -14.50 17.82
C ALA A 133 -23.29 -15.46 16.76
N PRO A 134 -23.83 -16.63 17.16
CA PRO A 134 -24.35 -17.62 16.22
C PRO A 134 -25.47 -17.08 15.29
N LEU A 135 -26.37 -16.27 15.83
CA LEU A 135 -27.49 -15.71 15.06
C LEU A 135 -27.01 -14.77 13.94
N SER A 136 -26.19 -13.77 14.29
CA SER A 136 -25.65 -12.82 13.31
C SER A 136 -24.76 -13.51 12.28
N ARG A 137 -23.99 -14.52 12.72
CA ARG A 137 -23.16 -15.34 11.82
C ARG A 137 -24.02 -16.10 10.81
N GLY A 138 -25.12 -16.70 11.25
CA GLY A 138 -26.05 -17.41 10.38
C GLY A 138 -26.68 -16.49 9.34
N LEU A 139 -27.14 -15.32 9.75
CA LEU A 139 -27.71 -14.30 8.85
C LEU A 139 -26.68 -13.79 7.83
N TYR A 140 -25.44 -13.55 8.25
CA TYR A 140 -24.37 -13.12 7.36
C TYR A 140 -23.95 -14.21 6.35
N LEU A 141 -24.08 -15.49 6.72
CA LEU A 141 -23.68 -16.58 5.83
C LEU A 141 -24.61 -16.72 4.62
N VAL A 142 -25.89 -16.36 4.80
CA VAL A 142 -26.95 -16.46 3.79
C VAL A 142 -27.22 -15.15 3.03
N SER A 143 -26.63 -14.03 3.46
CA SER A 143 -26.62 -12.77 2.70
C SER A 143 -25.65 -12.85 1.52
#